data_AF-A0A534XHE9-F1
#
_entry.id   AF-A0A534XHE9-F1
#
_cell.length_a   1.000
_cell.length_b   1.000
_cell.length_c   1.000
_cell.angle_alpha   90.00
_cell.angle_beta   90.00
_cell.angle_gamma   90.00
#
_symmetry.space_group_name_H-M   'P 1'
#
loop_
_entity.id
_entity.type
_entity.pdbx_description
1 polymer ?
#
loop_
_entity_poly.entity_id
_entity_poly.type
_entity_poly.pdbx_seq_one_letter_code
_entity_poly.pdbx_strand_id
1 'polypeptide(L)'
;MIRAGKRTLPFVAALVAGLWAGPAGAACTALVGKKIQAKSNPKFQVQAKDVNISPAAVNPIADGVTVTITVNAGTVTYTMPAGSLWTGDASSGWKYKNSSAPSGGQVKIGQIKAGKLKVLAFGLGDTGSFPLTVTTDVDAVVASGTTSYAMRFLLSDAKKNDGTQYLNKNPSLASGSCPCADCCSAGFTRIKTVNGVPSSSVVGHVLDDSGANLLNLTSGGLYFGGAGVGVPLPSQVPDTLPDANGFAGTYTKITGCAGGNFTISPAALADVSGSVHPARHCSVAGVPNGVYTGKDGCLFGPPLAIPNSSSPATSTCVVNRVSVNASGTGKCDGTTSLSLPLASDIYLTGPTDGLVPCPLCNGAGPTCSAGPNSGQPCVPEDSASISAANPTSHDCPPASAAFVGTLPIGFNLSAGSQTKTSVDFSAQPFVFFGFCGQQFSPSFEGPPAHACTADSQCTVSPNTKCRQRTSGAFGQGPARTITETGAAPGCLTDGAPHALTLVSVFGIPPAFNATVDSAGDLPGPGATSLPGTTQLLP
;
A
#
# COMPACT_ATOMS: atom_id res chain seq x y z
N MET A 1 -26.26 -52.73 17.93
CA MET A 1 -26.30 -51.33 18.42
C MET A 1 -24.91 -50.96 18.91
N ILE A 2 -24.52 -49.69 18.79
CA ILE A 2 -23.16 -49.10 18.88
C ILE A 2 -22.43 -49.06 17.51
N ARG A 3 -22.40 -47.87 16.91
CA ARG A 3 -21.37 -47.44 15.95
C ARG A 3 -20.94 -46.03 16.32
N ALA A 4 -19.64 -45.87 16.58
CA ALA A 4 -19.01 -44.68 17.11
C ALA A 4 -18.97 -43.52 16.09
N GLY A 5 -19.24 -42.31 16.57
CA GLY A 5 -19.22 -41.08 15.80
C GLY A 5 -17.81 -40.62 15.44
N LYS A 6 -17.60 -40.26 14.17
CA LYS A 6 -16.41 -39.54 13.71
C LYS A 6 -16.60 -38.05 13.99
N ARG A 7 -15.87 -37.53 14.98
CA ARG A 7 -15.63 -36.09 15.16
C ARG A 7 -14.69 -35.61 14.03
N THR A 8 -15.16 -34.67 13.24
CA THR A 8 -14.38 -33.84 12.32
C THR A 8 -13.50 -32.87 13.13
N LEU A 9 -12.19 -33.03 13.05
CA LEU A 9 -11.22 -32.02 13.48
C LEU A 9 -11.03 -30.99 12.35
N PRO A 10 -11.04 -29.68 12.63
CA PRO A 10 -10.66 -28.67 11.64
C PRO A 10 -9.15 -28.67 11.43
N PHE A 11 -8.74 -28.75 10.17
CA PHE A 11 -7.38 -28.52 9.70
C PHE A 11 -6.98 -27.07 10.03
N VAL A 12 -6.19 -26.89 11.09
CA VAL A 12 -5.44 -25.66 11.31
C VAL A 12 -4.25 -25.71 10.36
N ALA A 13 -4.31 -24.97 9.26
CA ALA A 13 -3.16 -24.71 8.41
C ALA A 13 -2.18 -23.83 9.20
N ALA A 14 -1.24 -24.47 9.89
CA ALA A 14 -0.11 -23.79 10.52
C ALA A 14 0.77 -23.21 9.40
N LEU A 15 0.67 -21.90 9.19
CA LEU A 15 1.58 -21.15 8.34
C LEU A 15 2.92 -21.06 9.08
N VAL A 16 3.78 -22.06 8.87
CA VAL A 16 5.15 -22.04 9.39
C VAL A 16 5.93 -21.00 8.59
N ALA A 17 6.01 -19.78 9.12
CA ALA A 17 6.90 -18.74 8.62
C ALA A 17 8.34 -19.22 8.82
N GLY A 18 9.02 -19.53 7.71
CA GLY A 18 10.45 -19.82 7.72
C GLY A 18 11.22 -18.59 8.19
N LEU A 19 11.74 -18.66 9.41
CA LEU A 19 12.56 -17.61 10.02
C LEU A 19 13.87 -17.48 9.24
N TRP A 20 14.17 -16.28 8.77
CA TRP A 20 15.34 -15.94 7.96
C TRP A 20 16.55 -15.70 8.88
N ALA A 21 17.66 -16.41 8.68
CA ALA A 21 18.91 -16.16 9.39
C ALA A 21 20.04 -15.95 8.37
N GLY A 22 20.11 -14.74 7.81
CA GLY A 22 21.40 -14.22 7.36
C GLY A 22 22.17 -13.65 8.55
N PRO A 23 23.46 -13.37 8.39
CA PRO A 23 24.25 -12.79 9.46
C PRO A 23 23.63 -11.45 9.90
N ALA A 24 23.31 -11.35 11.18
CA ALA A 24 22.79 -10.13 11.79
C ALA A 24 23.79 -8.98 11.59
N GLY A 25 23.32 -7.83 11.10
CA GLY A 25 24.13 -6.61 10.95
C GLY A 25 24.75 -6.34 9.57
N ALA A 26 24.31 -7.04 8.51
CA ALA A 26 24.77 -6.72 7.17
C ALA A 26 24.06 -5.49 6.57
N ALA A 27 24.80 -4.50 6.06
CA ALA A 27 24.28 -3.46 5.18
C ALA A 27 23.67 -4.12 3.94
N CYS A 28 22.35 -4.07 3.84
CA CYS A 28 21.64 -4.70 2.74
C CYS A 28 21.16 -3.65 1.74
N THR A 29 21.38 -3.90 0.46
CA THR A 29 20.95 -3.06 -0.65
C THR A 29 19.89 -3.79 -1.48
N ALA A 30 18.69 -3.24 -1.58
CA ALA A 30 17.66 -3.73 -2.48
C ALA A 30 18.08 -3.47 -3.94
N LEU A 31 17.99 -4.50 -4.78
CA LEU A 31 18.32 -4.44 -6.19
C LEU A 31 17.12 -4.83 -7.04
N VAL A 32 17.00 -4.22 -8.21
CA VAL A 32 16.12 -4.73 -9.26
C VAL A 32 16.78 -5.93 -9.93
N GLY A 33 16.22 -7.11 -9.69
CA GLY A 33 16.65 -8.35 -10.35
C GLY A 33 16.39 -8.27 -11.86
N LYS A 34 17.35 -8.71 -12.68
CA LYS A 34 17.20 -8.75 -14.15
C LYS A 34 16.67 -10.09 -14.64
N LYS A 35 17.13 -11.19 -14.03
CA LYS A 35 16.74 -12.54 -14.44
C LYS A 35 17.03 -13.55 -13.35
N ILE A 36 16.07 -14.45 -13.11
CA ILE A 36 16.30 -15.73 -12.45
C ILE A 36 15.79 -16.86 -13.36
N GLN A 37 16.55 -17.95 -13.44
CA GLN A 37 16.17 -19.10 -14.25
C GLN A 37 16.69 -20.38 -13.62
N ALA A 38 15.80 -21.38 -13.55
CA ALA A 38 16.12 -22.76 -13.20
C ALA A 38 15.66 -23.70 -14.32
N LYS A 39 16.41 -24.76 -14.62
CA LYS A 39 16.04 -25.82 -15.57
C LYS A 39 16.55 -27.19 -15.10
N SER A 40 16.08 -28.26 -15.74
CA SER A 40 16.65 -29.60 -15.58
C SER A 40 18.13 -29.70 -16.01
N ASN A 41 18.54 -28.99 -17.07
CA ASN A 41 19.95 -28.79 -17.50
C ASN A 41 20.05 -27.70 -18.61
N PRO A 42 20.92 -26.66 -18.57
CA PRO A 42 21.78 -26.19 -17.47
C PRO A 42 20.98 -25.52 -16.35
N LYS A 43 21.42 -25.70 -15.11
CA LYS A 43 20.46 -25.81 -14.01
C LYS A 43 20.03 -24.50 -13.34
N PHE A 44 20.91 -23.55 -13.04
CA PHE A 44 20.50 -22.32 -12.35
C PHE A 44 21.29 -21.06 -12.73
N GLN A 45 20.61 -19.92 -12.77
CA GLN A 45 21.24 -18.60 -12.84
C GLN A 45 20.39 -17.50 -12.20
N VAL A 46 21.07 -16.53 -11.60
CA VAL A 46 20.50 -15.27 -11.12
C VAL A 46 21.36 -14.10 -11.58
N GLN A 47 20.73 -12.99 -11.95
CA GLN A 47 21.37 -11.80 -12.50
C GLN A 47 20.66 -10.53 -12.04
N ALA A 48 21.44 -9.49 -11.73
CA ALA A 48 20.96 -8.13 -11.55
C ALA A 48 21.79 -7.16 -12.41
N LYS A 49 21.15 -6.08 -12.86
CA LYS A 49 21.83 -4.95 -13.50
C LYS A 49 21.29 -3.67 -12.87
N ASP A 50 21.96 -3.25 -11.80
CA ASP A 50 21.50 -2.20 -10.92
C ASP A 50 22.71 -1.37 -10.48
N VAL A 51 22.60 -0.04 -10.56
CA VAL A 51 23.68 0.91 -10.28
C VAL A 51 24.20 0.78 -8.84
N ASN A 52 23.38 0.31 -7.91
CA ASN A 52 23.73 0.18 -6.50
C ASN A 52 24.66 -1.01 -6.19
N ILE A 53 24.96 -1.84 -7.19
CA ILE A 53 25.92 -2.95 -7.03
C ILE A 53 27.34 -2.36 -7.05
N SER A 54 28.03 -2.45 -5.91
CA SER A 54 29.38 -1.91 -5.75
C SER A 54 30.38 -3.02 -5.40
N PRO A 55 31.41 -3.26 -6.22
CA PRO A 55 32.47 -4.22 -5.90
C PRO A 55 33.33 -3.78 -4.71
N ALA A 56 33.37 -2.49 -4.39
CA ALA A 56 34.10 -1.97 -3.23
C ALA A 56 33.41 -2.27 -1.89
N ALA A 57 32.11 -2.61 -1.90
CA ALA A 57 31.34 -2.92 -0.69
C ALA A 57 31.55 -4.35 -0.19
N VAL A 58 32.25 -5.20 -0.93
CA VAL A 58 32.44 -6.62 -0.62
C VAL A 58 33.90 -7.04 -0.74
N ASN A 59 34.34 -7.97 0.11
CA ASN A 59 35.64 -8.64 -0.03
C ASN A 59 35.46 -10.16 -0.08
N PRO A 60 35.03 -10.71 -1.23
CA PRO A 60 34.72 -12.12 -1.35
C PRO A 60 35.95 -13.04 -1.24
N ILE A 61 37.17 -12.50 -1.36
CA ILE A 61 38.40 -13.26 -1.07
C ILE A 61 38.48 -13.60 0.43
N ALA A 62 38.08 -12.67 1.31
CA ALA A 62 38.06 -12.88 2.74
C ALA A 62 36.76 -13.56 3.21
N ASP A 63 35.62 -13.10 2.71
CA ASP A 63 34.32 -13.45 3.28
C ASP A 63 33.60 -14.57 2.53
N GLY A 64 33.98 -14.83 1.28
CA GLY A 64 33.19 -15.63 0.35
C GLY A 64 31.87 -14.95 -0.02
N VAL A 65 31.03 -15.66 -0.77
CA VAL A 65 29.69 -15.20 -1.14
C VAL A 65 28.68 -16.32 -1.01
N THR A 66 27.53 -16.03 -0.43
CA THR A 66 26.37 -16.93 -0.43
C THR A 66 25.25 -16.33 -1.27
N VAL A 67 24.52 -17.19 -1.99
CA VAL A 67 23.27 -16.83 -2.66
C VAL A 67 22.17 -17.70 -2.07
N THR A 68 21.28 -17.08 -1.33
CA THR A 68 20.13 -17.74 -0.72
C THR A 68 18.88 -17.41 -1.52
N ILE A 69 18.18 -18.44 -1.98
CA ILE A 69 16.92 -18.34 -2.70
C ILE A 69 15.81 -18.87 -1.81
N THR A 70 14.80 -18.04 -1.56
CA THR A 70 13.55 -18.46 -0.92
C THR A 70 12.51 -18.62 -2.00
N VAL A 71 11.91 -19.81 -2.06
CA VAL A 71 10.96 -20.17 -3.10
C VAL A 71 10.02 -21.25 -2.58
N ASN A 72 8.72 -21.04 -2.78
CA ASN A 72 7.67 -21.82 -2.14
C ASN A 72 7.85 -21.78 -0.61
N ALA A 73 7.76 -22.93 0.06
CA ALA A 73 8.06 -23.07 1.48
C ALA A 73 9.53 -23.46 1.78
N GLY A 74 10.41 -23.42 0.76
CA GLY A 74 11.77 -23.93 0.85
C GLY A 74 12.84 -22.86 0.67
N THR A 75 14.04 -23.18 1.15
CA THR A 75 15.25 -22.37 0.98
C THR A 75 16.29 -23.17 0.23
N VAL A 76 16.98 -22.50 -0.68
CA VAL A 76 18.06 -23.06 -1.50
C VAL A 76 19.28 -22.16 -1.35
N THR A 77 20.42 -22.72 -1.01
CA THR A 77 21.64 -21.93 -0.88
C THR A 77 22.67 -22.38 -1.90
N TYR A 78 23.35 -21.40 -2.50
CA TYR A 78 24.54 -21.60 -3.31
C TYR A 78 25.71 -20.90 -2.62
N THR A 79 26.84 -21.60 -2.48
CA THR A 79 28.00 -21.13 -1.74
C THR A 79 29.19 -20.99 -2.69
N MET A 80 29.81 -19.82 -2.66
CA MET A 80 31.09 -19.52 -3.29
C MET A 80 32.10 -19.22 -2.18
N PRO A 81 32.88 -20.21 -1.73
CA PRO A 81 33.79 -20.04 -0.61
C PRO A 81 34.81 -18.92 -0.82
N ALA A 82 35.31 -18.37 0.28
CA ALA A 82 36.44 -17.44 0.31
C ALA A 82 37.71 -18.07 -0.31
N GLY A 83 38.67 -17.23 -0.70
CA GLY A 83 39.99 -17.66 -1.17
C GLY A 83 40.21 -17.61 -2.70
N SER A 84 41.12 -18.46 -3.18
CA SER A 84 41.79 -18.31 -4.50
C SER A 84 40.93 -18.51 -5.73
N LEU A 85 39.69 -18.99 -5.58
CA LEU A 85 38.73 -19.08 -6.69
C LEU A 85 38.17 -17.70 -7.08
N TRP A 86 38.35 -16.70 -6.22
CA TRP A 86 38.04 -15.30 -6.47
C TRP A 86 39.26 -14.57 -7.06
N THR A 87 39.00 -13.77 -8.09
CA THR A 87 39.98 -12.91 -8.76
C THR A 87 39.37 -11.52 -8.97
N GLY A 88 40.22 -10.51 -9.14
CA GLY A 88 39.80 -9.11 -9.30
C GLY A 88 40.07 -8.28 -8.05
N ASP A 89 39.44 -7.11 -7.99
CA ASP A 89 39.62 -6.14 -6.91
C ASP A 89 38.37 -5.23 -6.76
N ALA A 90 38.41 -4.35 -5.76
CA ALA A 90 37.33 -3.42 -5.43
C ALA A 90 36.99 -2.42 -6.56
N SER A 91 37.87 -2.20 -7.55
CA SER A 91 37.69 -1.25 -8.65
C SER A 91 37.25 -1.92 -9.95
N SER A 92 37.91 -3.01 -10.34
CA SER A 92 37.65 -3.78 -11.57
C SER A 92 36.52 -4.81 -11.41
N GLY A 93 36.20 -5.13 -10.15
CA GLY A 93 35.18 -6.05 -9.70
C GLY A 93 35.63 -7.51 -9.63
N TRP A 94 34.89 -8.28 -8.87
CA TRP A 94 35.22 -9.64 -8.48
C TRP A 94 34.66 -10.68 -9.45
N LYS A 95 35.43 -11.74 -9.68
CA LYS A 95 35.05 -12.89 -10.49
C LYS A 95 35.42 -14.19 -9.80
N TYR A 96 34.41 -15.03 -9.59
CA TYR A 96 34.56 -16.40 -9.12
C TYR A 96 34.57 -17.37 -10.29
N LYS A 97 35.52 -18.30 -10.31
CA LYS A 97 35.58 -19.39 -11.29
C LYS A 97 35.91 -20.70 -10.59
N ASN A 98 35.01 -21.68 -10.69
CA ASN A 98 35.22 -23.02 -10.15
C ASN A 98 35.32 -24.05 -11.29
N SER A 99 36.54 -24.39 -11.69
CA SER A 99 36.76 -25.43 -12.72
C SER A 99 36.23 -26.81 -12.26
N SER A 100 36.24 -27.08 -10.96
CA SER A 100 35.84 -28.35 -10.34
C SER A 100 34.33 -28.51 -10.12
N ALA A 101 33.50 -27.50 -10.39
CA ALA A 101 32.04 -27.64 -10.34
C ALA A 101 31.54 -28.62 -11.43
N PRO A 102 30.62 -29.56 -11.11
CA PRO A 102 29.80 -29.59 -9.89
C PRO A 102 30.39 -30.37 -8.69
N SER A 103 31.50 -31.12 -8.87
CA SER A 103 32.08 -31.96 -7.80
C SER A 103 32.69 -31.18 -6.62
N GLY A 104 33.08 -29.92 -6.82
CA GLY A 104 33.63 -29.03 -5.78
C GLY A 104 32.72 -27.85 -5.43
N GLY A 105 31.40 -28.07 -5.47
CA GLY A 105 30.36 -27.04 -5.32
C GLY A 105 29.59 -26.79 -6.61
N GLN A 106 28.34 -26.35 -6.52
CA GLN A 106 27.46 -26.23 -7.68
C GLN A 106 27.68 -24.97 -8.51
N VAL A 107 28.26 -23.90 -7.93
CA VAL A 107 28.48 -22.63 -8.64
C VAL A 107 29.70 -22.71 -9.57
N LYS A 108 29.49 -22.41 -10.86
CA LYS A 108 30.56 -22.41 -11.89
C LYS A 108 31.20 -21.03 -12.04
N ILE A 109 30.37 -19.99 -12.12
CA ILE A 109 30.78 -18.61 -12.35
C ILE A 109 30.00 -17.69 -11.41
N GLY A 110 30.72 -16.84 -10.69
CA GLY A 110 30.18 -15.68 -9.99
C GLY A 110 30.84 -14.40 -10.51
N GLN A 111 30.10 -13.30 -10.52
CA GLN A 111 30.60 -11.99 -10.91
C GLN A 111 29.89 -10.90 -10.12
N ILE A 112 30.67 -10.02 -9.49
CA ILE A 112 30.22 -8.80 -8.83
C ILE A 112 31.03 -7.65 -9.41
N LYS A 113 30.39 -6.80 -10.21
CA LYS A 113 31.00 -5.61 -10.83
C LYS A 113 30.09 -4.42 -10.60
N ALA A 114 30.64 -3.21 -10.76
CA ALA A 114 29.84 -1.99 -10.74
C ALA A 114 28.65 -2.15 -11.68
N GLY A 115 27.42 -1.98 -11.17
CA GLY A 115 26.22 -2.09 -11.96
C GLY A 115 25.75 -3.52 -12.32
N LYS A 116 26.44 -4.58 -11.87
CA LYS A 116 26.19 -5.94 -12.38
C LYS A 116 26.54 -7.06 -11.41
N LEU A 117 25.56 -7.94 -11.19
CA LEU A 117 25.72 -9.19 -10.46
C LEU A 117 25.29 -10.36 -11.34
N LYS A 118 26.06 -11.45 -11.35
CA LYS A 118 25.72 -12.67 -12.08
C LYS A 118 26.26 -13.91 -11.39
N VAL A 119 25.39 -14.90 -11.21
CA VAL A 119 25.77 -16.24 -10.73
C VAL A 119 25.21 -17.29 -11.68
N LEU A 120 26.05 -18.28 -12.01
CA LEU A 120 25.73 -19.43 -12.86
C LEU A 120 26.13 -20.70 -12.12
N ALA A 121 25.19 -21.63 -11.96
CA ALA A 121 25.41 -22.91 -11.29
C ALA A 121 25.00 -24.10 -12.16
N PHE A 122 25.70 -25.21 -11.98
CA PHE A 122 25.41 -26.51 -12.61
C PHE A 122 24.39 -27.34 -11.82
N GLY A 123 24.13 -26.98 -10.55
CA GLY A 123 23.14 -27.58 -9.68
C GLY A 123 21.91 -26.70 -9.45
N LEU A 124 20.91 -27.25 -8.77
CA LEU A 124 19.74 -26.53 -8.28
C LEU A 124 19.90 -26.08 -6.82
N GLY A 125 21.09 -26.20 -6.23
CA GLY A 125 21.40 -25.81 -4.86
C GLY A 125 22.59 -26.60 -4.32
N ASP A 126 23.41 -25.99 -3.46
CA ASP A 126 24.37 -26.70 -2.62
C ASP A 126 23.66 -27.30 -1.39
N THR A 127 22.74 -26.53 -0.80
CA THR A 127 21.76 -27.02 0.19
C THR A 127 20.35 -26.69 -0.27
N GLY A 128 19.41 -27.62 -0.05
CA GLY A 128 18.09 -27.56 -0.68
C GLY A 128 18.14 -27.78 -2.20
N SER A 129 16.99 -27.68 -2.85
CA SER A 129 16.90 -27.75 -4.31
C SER A 129 15.83 -26.80 -4.80
N PHE A 130 16.16 -25.97 -5.78
CA PHE A 130 15.22 -25.07 -6.43
C PHE A 130 14.08 -25.88 -7.07
N PRO A 131 12.82 -25.63 -6.70
CA PRO A 131 11.69 -26.33 -7.29
C PRO A 131 11.46 -25.78 -8.71
N LEU A 132 11.39 -26.67 -9.71
CA LEU A 132 11.14 -26.25 -11.09
C LEU A 132 9.70 -25.70 -11.26
N THR A 133 8.76 -26.20 -10.46
CA THR A 133 7.41 -25.63 -10.33
C THR A 133 7.34 -24.72 -9.10
N VAL A 134 7.17 -23.44 -9.36
CA VAL A 134 7.11 -22.37 -8.36
C VAL A 134 5.65 -21.97 -8.13
N THR A 135 5.26 -21.78 -6.88
CA THR A 135 3.89 -21.40 -6.48
C THR A 135 3.85 -20.09 -5.69
N THR A 136 4.99 -19.45 -5.46
CA THR A 136 5.12 -18.16 -4.75
C THR A 136 6.05 -17.21 -5.50
N ASP A 137 6.13 -15.97 -5.05
CA ASP A 137 7.24 -15.08 -5.43
C ASP A 137 8.59 -15.71 -5.05
N VAL A 138 9.64 -15.32 -5.78
CA VAL A 138 11.00 -15.80 -5.55
C VAL A 138 11.87 -14.66 -5.05
N ASP A 139 12.46 -14.86 -3.87
CA ASP A 139 13.40 -13.92 -3.27
C ASP A 139 14.82 -14.47 -3.37
N ALA A 140 15.77 -13.60 -3.69
CA ALA A 140 17.17 -13.96 -3.81
C ALA A 140 18.04 -12.95 -3.05
N VAL A 141 18.85 -13.44 -2.11
CA VAL A 141 19.79 -12.62 -1.35
C VAL A 141 21.20 -13.07 -1.64
N VAL A 142 22.07 -12.15 -2.03
CA VAL A 142 23.50 -12.38 -2.24
C VAL A 142 24.27 -11.67 -1.14
N ALA A 143 24.99 -12.41 -0.30
CA ALA A 143 25.69 -11.86 0.85
C ALA A 143 27.19 -12.17 0.80
N SER A 144 28.01 -11.22 1.28
CA SER A 144 29.46 -11.30 1.46
C SER A 144 29.83 -10.50 2.70
N GLY A 145 30.27 -11.18 3.76
CA GLY A 145 30.60 -10.53 5.03
C GLY A 145 29.40 -9.77 5.61
N THR A 146 29.58 -8.48 5.85
CA THR A 146 28.54 -7.56 6.34
C THR A 146 27.79 -6.82 5.23
N THR A 147 27.89 -7.25 3.97
CA THR A 147 27.16 -6.62 2.86
C THR A 147 26.26 -7.65 2.21
N SER A 148 25.03 -7.24 1.89
CA SER A 148 24.09 -8.10 1.16
C SER A 148 23.28 -7.34 0.12
N TYR A 149 22.79 -8.09 -0.88
CA TYR A 149 22.00 -7.59 -1.99
C TYR A 149 20.73 -8.42 -2.11
N ALA A 150 19.56 -7.80 -1.99
CA ALA A 150 18.27 -8.49 -2.08
C ALA A 150 17.59 -8.23 -3.42
N MET A 151 17.00 -9.27 -4.01
CA MET A 151 16.22 -9.21 -5.25
C MET A 151 14.89 -9.95 -5.06
N ARG A 152 13.83 -9.47 -5.70
CA ARG A 152 12.52 -10.14 -5.75
C ARG A 152 12.09 -10.36 -7.19
N PHE A 153 11.40 -11.48 -7.42
CA PHE A 153 10.84 -11.88 -8.70
C PHE A 153 9.39 -12.33 -8.47
N LEU A 154 8.43 -11.51 -8.86
CA LEU A 154 7.00 -11.80 -8.68
C LEU A 154 6.60 -13.04 -9.49
N LEU A 155 5.76 -13.91 -8.94
CA LEU A 155 5.27 -15.09 -9.65
C LEU A 155 4.53 -14.70 -10.95
N SER A 156 3.79 -13.59 -10.91
CA SER A 156 3.08 -13.01 -12.06
C SER A 156 4.01 -12.65 -13.23
N ASP A 157 5.28 -12.39 -12.94
CA ASP A 157 6.30 -11.99 -13.91
C ASP A 157 6.99 -13.19 -14.58
N ALA A 158 6.66 -14.41 -14.16
CA ALA A 158 7.26 -15.63 -14.69
C ALA A 158 6.85 -15.83 -16.17
N LYS A 159 7.85 -15.87 -17.06
CA LYS A 159 7.66 -16.22 -18.47
C LYS A 159 7.49 -17.71 -18.71
N LYS A 160 8.06 -18.54 -17.82
CA LYS A 160 7.93 -19.99 -17.80
C LYS A 160 7.94 -20.46 -16.35
N ASN A 161 7.05 -21.39 -16.03
CA ASN A 161 6.93 -22.01 -14.72
C ASN A 161 6.23 -23.36 -14.91
N ASP A 162 7.02 -24.41 -15.07
CA ASP A 162 6.54 -25.76 -15.36
C ASP A 162 7.43 -26.81 -14.67
N GLY A 163 7.09 -28.09 -14.75
CA GLY A 163 7.88 -29.16 -14.11
C GLY A 163 9.32 -29.30 -14.62
N THR A 164 9.72 -28.57 -15.66
CA THR A 164 11.02 -28.67 -16.33
C THR A 164 11.85 -27.39 -16.25
N GLN A 165 11.22 -26.22 -16.05
CA GLN A 165 11.90 -24.93 -15.98
C GLN A 165 11.08 -23.84 -15.28
N TYR A 166 11.82 -22.92 -14.66
CA TYR A 166 11.35 -21.63 -14.20
C TYR A 166 12.18 -20.52 -14.87
N LEU A 167 11.53 -19.48 -15.39
CA LEU A 167 12.18 -18.31 -15.95
C LEU A 167 11.39 -17.06 -15.62
N ASN A 168 12.04 -16.13 -14.93
CA ASN A 168 11.49 -14.81 -14.63
C ASN A 168 12.48 -13.73 -15.09
N LYS A 169 11.97 -12.72 -15.80
CA LYS A 169 12.74 -11.57 -16.33
C LYS A 169 12.40 -10.25 -15.64
N ASN A 170 11.54 -10.27 -14.62
CA ASN A 170 11.16 -9.13 -13.79
C ASN A 170 10.71 -7.87 -14.59
N PRO A 171 9.77 -7.98 -15.55
CA PRO A 171 9.24 -6.82 -16.27
C PRO A 171 8.61 -5.76 -15.35
N SER A 172 8.09 -6.15 -14.19
CA SER A 172 7.52 -5.23 -13.19
C SER A 172 8.59 -4.48 -12.40
N LEU A 173 9.88 -4.77 -12.63
CA LEU A 173 11.02 -4.16 -11.95
C LEU A 173 10.94 -4.27 -10.42
N ALA A 174 10.36 -5.36 -9.91
CA ALA A 174 10.27 -5.59 -8.48
C ALA A 174 11.67 -5.64 -7.84
N SER A 175 11.82 -4.97 -6.70
CA SER A 175 13.04 -4.94 -5.90
C SER A 175 12.94 -5.87 -4.69
N GLY A 176 14.06 -6.44 -4.26
CA GLY A 176 14.08 -7.34 -3.10
C GLY A 176 13.89 -6.62 -1.77
N SER A 177 13.22 -7.28 -0.82
CA SER A 177 13.21 -6.85 0.57
C SER A 177 14.47 -7.33 1.26
N CYS A 178 15.27 -6.40 1.77
CA CYS A 178 16.39 -6.73 2.61
C CYS A 178 15.92 -7.44 3.88
N PRO A 179 16.62 -8.48 4.34
CA PRO A 179 16.33 -9.09 5.63
C PRO A 179 16.45 -8.03 6.74
N CYS A 180 15.31 -7.71 7.32
CA CYS A 180 15.28 -6.75 8.41
C CYS A 180 15.63 -7.46 9.71
N ALA A 181 16.40 -6.80 10.58
CA ALA A 181 16.60 -7.30 11.93
C ALA A 181 15.24 -7.42 12.64
N ASP A 182 15.18 -8.25 13.69
CA ASP A 182 13.94 -8.36 14.45
C ASP A 182 13.69 -7.08 15.25
N CYS A 183 12.71 -6.28 14.82
CA CYS A 183 12.26 -5.08 15.52
C CYS A 183 11.45 -5.41 16.79
N CYS A 184 11.03 -6.66 16.99
CA CYS A 184 10.23 -7.04 18.16
C CYS A 184 11.01 -7.05 19.46
N SER A 185 12.32 -7.25 19.40
CA SER A 185 13.22 -7.14 20.57
C SER A 185 13.68 -5.71 20.86
N ALA A 186 13.38 -4.75 19.97
CA ALA A 186 13.86 -3.37 20.08
C ALA A 186 12.94 -2.45 20.92
N GLY A 187 11.87 -3.00 21.51
CA GLY A 187 10.98 -2.26 22.41
C GLY A 187 10.02 -1.30 21.71
N PHE A 188 9.86 -1.38 20.38
CA PHE A 188 8.87 -0.57 19.67
C PHE A 188 7.45 -1.00 20.04
N THR A 189 6.61 -0.04 20.42
CA THR A 189 5.20 -0.27 20.78
C THR A 189 4.22 0.47 19.89
N ARG A 190 4.69 1.38 19.04
CA ARG A 190 3.86 2.24 18.20
C ARG A 190 4.41 2.35 16.78
N ILE A 191 3.51 2.64 15.85
CA ILE A 191 3.81 2.98 14.46
C ILE A 191 3.27 4.38 14.23
N LYS A 192 4.11 5.28 13.74
CA LYS A 192 3.73 6.62 13.27
C LYS A 192 3.69 6.58 11.75
N THR A 193 2.58 6.98 11.15
CA THR A 193 2.44 7.15 9.69
C THR A 193 2.05 8.58 9.38
N VAL A 194 2.82 9.23 8.52
CA VAL A 194 2.67 10.64 8.13
C VAL A 194 2.36 10.67 6.65
N ASN A 195 1.33 11.41 6.24
CA ASN A 195 1.05 11.67 4.84
C ASN A 195 1.98 12.77 4.34
N GLY A 196 2.59 12.54 3.19
CA GLY A 196 3.46 13.49 2.50
C GLY A 196 2.74 14.21 1.37
N VAL A 197 3.43 15.18 0.78
CA VAL A 197 2.91 16.00 -0.31
C VAL A 197 2.62 15.12 -1.54
N PRO A 198 1.45 15.26 -2.18
CA PRO A 198 1.15 14.62 -3.45
C PRO A 198 2.17 14.94 -4.55
N SER A 199 2.29 14.06 -5.54
CA SER A 199 3.20 14.28 -6.67
C SER A 199 2.63 13.72 -7.97
N SER A 200 3.21 14.13 -9.10
CA SER A 200 2.87 13.60 -10.42
C SER A 200 3.38 12.17 -10.67
N SER A 201 4.06 11.56 -9.69
CA SER A 201 4.56 10.18 -9.80
C SER A 201 3.40 9.21 -9.98
N VAL A 202 3.47 8.39 -11.02
CA VAL A 202 2.44 7.38 -11.30
C VAL A 202 2.60 6.19 -10.36
N VAL A 203 1.54 5.87 -9.63
CA VAL A 203 1.45 4.75 -8.68
C VAL A 203 0.44 3.71 -9.13
N GLY A 204 -0.30 3.97 -10.21
CA GLY A 204 -1.33 3.05 -10.68
C GLY A 204 -1.87 3.41 -12.06
N HIS A 205 -2.74 2.54 -12.57
CA HIS A 205 -3.34 2.67 -13.88
C HIS A 205 -4.80 2.20 -13.89
N VAL A 206 -5.59 2.81 -14.76
CA VAL A 206 -6.88 2.29 -15.22
C VAL A 206 -6.69 1.76 -16.64
N LEU A 207 -6.96 0.47 -16.85
CA LEU A 207 -6.78 -0.20 -18.13
C LEU A 207 -8.12 -0.64 -18.74
N ASP A 208 -8.20 -0.70 -20.06
CA ASP A 208 -9.32 -1.33 -20.79
C ASP A 208 -9.11 -2.85 -21.00
N ASP A 209 -10.05 -3.50 -21.72
CA ASP A 209 -10.00 -4.95 -22.02
C ASP A 209 -8.81 -5.37 -22.90
N SER A 210 -8.23 -4.44 -23.66
CA SER A 210 -7.04 -4.69 -24.48
C SER A 210 -5.73 -4.56 -23.69
N GLY A 211 -5.82 -4.07 -22.44
CA GLY A 211 -4.68 -3.68 -21.61
C GLY A 211 -4.14 -2.29 -21.94
N ALA A 212 -4.87 -1.48 -22.72
CA ALA A 212 -4.48 -0.11 -22.99
C ALA A 212 -4.73 0.77 -21.76
N ASN A 213 -3.78 1.67 -21.49
CA ASN A 213 -3.87 2.60 -20.37
C ASN A 213 -4.80 3.76 -20.70
N LEU A 214 -5.89 3.87 -19.94
CA LEU A 214 -6.88 4.94 -20.05
C LEU A 214 -6.54 6.14 -19.15
N LEU A 215 -6.02 5.87 -17.95
CA LEU A 215 -5.72 6.89 -16.94
C LEU A 215 -4.56 6.46 -16.03
N ASN A 216 -3.60 7.35 -15.82
CA ASN A 216 -2.58 7.18 -14.79
C ASN A 216 -3.11 7.66 -13.45
N LEU A 217 -2.94 6.84 -12.40
CA LEU A 217 -3.21 7.22 -11.02
C LEU A 217 -1.91 7.74 -10.39
N THR A 218 -1.99 8.94 -9.81
CA THR A 218 -0.83 9.66 -9.27
C THR A 218 -0.76 9.60 -7.74
N SER A 219 0.46 9.67 -7.22
CA SER A 219 0.79 9.67 -5.80
C SER A 219 0.09 10.82 -5.05
N GLY A 220 -0.66 10.51 -4.00
CA GLY A 220 -1.45 11.49 -3.23
C GLY A 220 -2.79 11.85 -3.89
N GLY A 221 -3.19 11.15 -4.95
CA GLY A 221 -4.47 11.37 -5.62
C GLY A 221 -5.59 10.49 -5.07
N LEU A 222 -6.75 11.09 -4.83
CA LEU A 222 -8.03 10.42 -4.60
C LEU A 222 -8.87 10.45 -5.89
N TYR A 223 -9.26 9.28 -6.35
CA TYR A 223 -10.12 9.06 -7.52
C TYR A 223 -11.42 8.41 -7.06
N PHE A 224 -12.55 8.81 -7.64
CA PHE A 224 -13.86 8.26 -7.29
C PHE A 224 -14.86 8.34 -8.44
N GLY A 225 -15.93 7.57 -8.33
CA GLY A 225 -17.05 7.60 -9.27
C GLY A 225 -16.82 6.75 -10.53
N GLY A 226 -17.90 6.53 -11.29
CA GLY A 226 -17.86 5.87 -12.58
C GLY A 226 -17.39 6.78 -13.71
N ALA A 227 -17.75 6.46 -14.94
CA ALA A 227 -17.44 7.30 -16.09
C ALA A 227 -18.21 8.64 -16.11
N GLY A 228 -19.25 8.78 -15.28
CA GLY A 228 -20.10 9.97 -15.21
C GLY A 228 -19.65 10.99 -14.18
N VAL A 229 -18.50 10.81 -13.51
CA VAL A 229 -18.00 11.73 -12.49
C VAL A 229 -17.84 13.14 -13.07
N GLY A 230 -18.50 14.11 -12.43
CA GLY A 230 -18.50 15.52 -12.84
C GLY A 230 -17.51 16.38 -12.07
N VAL A 231 -16.80 15.81 -11.10
CA VAL A 231 -15.75 16.48 -10.31
C VAL A 231 -14.39 16.28 -10.99
N PRO A 232 -13.54 17.31 -11.12
CA PRO A 232 -12.17 17.15 -11.59
C PRO A 232 -11.37 16.18 -10.72
N LEU A 233 -10.70 15.21 -11.34
CA LEU A 233 -9.88 14.20 -10.67
C LEU A 233 -8.40 14.28 -11.10
N PRO A 234 -7.46 13.87 -10.23
CA PRO A 234 -7.68 13.48 -8.84
C PRO A 234 -7.98 14.67 -7.91
N SER A 235 -8.74 14.42 -6.86
CA SER A 235 -8.69 15.28 -5.67
C SER A 235 -7.38 15.03 -4.93
N GLN A 236 -6.66 16.07 -4.54
CA GLN A 236 -5.39 15.93 -3.84
C GLN A 236 -5.64 15.60 -2.36
N VAL A 237 -5.08 14.50 -1.88
CA VAL A 237 -5.13 14.14 -0.46
C VAL A 237 -4.16 15.05 0.31
N PRO A 238 -4.60 15.73 1.38
CA PRO A 238 -3.72 16.55 2.19
C PRO A 238 -2.54 15.76 2.76
N ASP A 239 -1.37 16.39 2.81
CA ASP A 239 -0.27 15.93 3.65
C ASP A 239 -0.58 16.22 5.12
N THR A 240 0.31 15.82 6.01
CA THR A 240 0.15 16.07 7.45
C THR A 240 1.36 16.83 7.99
N LEU A 241 1.12 17.99 8.57
CA LEU A 241 2.10 18.79 9.29
C LEU A 241 2.16 18.40 10.77
N PRO A 242 3.32 18.59 11.44
CA PRO A 242 3.43 18.39 12.87
C PRO A 242 2.68 19.47 13.66
N ASP A 243 2.07 19.06 14.77
CA ASP A 243 1.57 19.98 15.78
C ASP A 243 2.72 20.63 16.58
N ALA A 244 2.37 21.53 17.50
CA ALA A 244 3.36 22.26 18.31
C ALA A 244 4.25 21.35 19.19
N ASN A 245 3.85 20.11 19.43
CA ASN A 245 4.58 19.12 20.20
C ASN A 245 5.30 18.09 19.31
N GLY A 246 5.27 18.26 17.97
CA GLY A 246 5.95 17.40 17.00
C GLY A 246 5.17 16.12 16.63
N PHE A 247 3.92 15.98 17.04
CA PHE A 247 3.05 14.88 16.61
C PHE A 247 2.52 15.16 15.20
N ALA A 248 2.57 14.16 14.33
CA ALA A 248 2.13 14.30 12.94
C ALA A 248 1.51 12.98 12.47
N GLY A 249 0.46 13.07 11.65
CA GLY A 249 -0.19 11.92 11.05
C GLY A 249 -0.89 11.00 12.07
N THR A 250 -1.10 9.74 11.68
CA THR A 250 -1.85 8.75 12.44
C THR A 250 -0.92 7.76 13.13
N TYR A 251 -1.22 7.45 14.39
CA TYR A 251 -0.50 6.50 15.20
C TYR A 251 -1.32 5.21 15.36
N THR A 252 -0.65 4.07 15.30
CA THR A 252 -1.20 2.76 15.67
C THR A 252 -0.25 2.07 16.66
N LYS A 253 -0.71 0.99 17.29
CA LYS A 253 0.07 0.20 18.24
C LYS A 253 0.58 -1.09 17.63
N ILE A 254 1.73 -1.51 18.11
CA ILE A 254 2.32 -2.81 17.84
C ILE A 254 1.91 -3.75 18.98
N THR A 255 1.24 -4.84 18.65
CA THR A 255 0.91 -5.92 19.59
C THR A 255 1.33 -7.27 19.00
N GLY A 256 1.55 -8.27 19.85
CA GLY A 256 1.90 -9.63 19.41
C GLY A 256 3.14 -9.67 18.49
N CYS A 257 4.17 -8.88 18.79
CA CYS A 257 5.38 -8.81 17.98
C CYS A 257 6.27 -10.04 18.24
N ALA A 258 6.52 -10.84 17.21
CA ALA A 258 7.46 -11.97 17.27
C ALA A 258 8.07 -12.28 15.89
N GLY A 259 9.38 -12.54 15.87
CA GLY A 259 10.08 -13.03 14.68
C GLY A 259 10.01 -12.06 13.50
N GLY A 260 10.10 -10.76 13.77
CA GLY A 260 10.02 -9.70 12.78
C GLY A 260 8.62 -9.38 12.25
N ASN A 261 7.57 -10.01 12.79
CA ASN A 261 6.17 -9.77 12.43
C ASN A 261 5.42 -9.20 13.64
N PHE A 262 4.43 -8.35 13.40
CA PHE A 262 3.58 -7.80 14.44
C PHE A 262 2.15 -7.59 13.99
N THR A 263 1.26 -7.53 14.97
CA THR A 263 -0.13 -7.12 14.81
C THR A 263 -0.24 -5.62 15.01
N ILE A 264 -1.00 -4.97 14.14
CA ILE A 264 -1.36 -3.56 14.28
C ILE A 264 -2.67 -3.49 15.06
N SER A 265 -2.68 -2.69 16.11
CA SER A 265 -3.83 -2.43 16.99
C SER A 265 -4.08 -0.93 17.07
N PRO A 266 -5.27 -0.47 17.51
CA PRO A 266 -5.56 0.95 17.52
C PRO A 266 -4.78 1.65 18.64
N ALA A 267 -4.29 2.86 18.38
CA ALA A 267 -3.76 3.77 19.39
C ALA A 267 -4.91 4.60 19.96
N ALA A 268 -5.10 4.54 21.27
CA ALA A 268 -6.07 5.33 21.99
C ALA A 268 -5.57 6.76 22.25
N LEU A 269 -6.46 7.66 22.69
CA LEU A 269 -6.12 9.04 23.05
C LEU A 269 -4.96 9.11 24.05
N ALA A 270 -4.90 8.18 25.00
CA ALA A 270 -3.84 8.12 26.00
C ALA A 270 -2.46 7.82 25.38
N ASP A 271 -2.39 7.01 24.33
CA ASP A 271 -1.13 6.65 23.65
C ASP A 271 -0.48 7.84 22.90
N VAL A 272 -1.27 8.90 22.63
CA VAL A 272 -0.86 10.15 21.96
C VAL A 272 -1.18 11.39 22.81
N SER A 273 -1.32 11.22 24.13
CA SER A 273 -1.66 12.28 25.09
C SER A 273 -0.65 13.43 25.16
N GLY A 274 0.57 13.25 24.62
CA GLY A 274 1.57 14.31 24.50
C GLY A 274 1.33 15.27 23.33
N SER A 275 0.39 14.99 22.44
CA SER A 275 0.01 15.91 21.35
C SER A 275 -0.87 17.05 21.86
N VAL A 276 -0.98 18.13 21.07
CA VAL A 276 -1.90 19.24 21.37
C VAL A 276 -3.35 18.76 21.25
N HIS A 277 -3.64 17.92 20.26
CA HIS A 277 -4.97 17.37 19.99
C HIS A 277 -4.92 15.84 19.80
N PRO A 278 -4.99 15.05 20.88
CA PRO A 278 -4.88 13.58 20.83
C PRO A 278 -5.82 12.91 19.82
N ALA A 279 -7.02 13.46 19.63
CA ALA A 279 -7.99 12.94 18.68
C ALA A 279 -7.56 13.03 17.20
N ARG A 280 -6.56 13.86 16.85
CA ARG A 280 -6.03 14.00 15.48
C ARG A 280 -4.97 12.96 15.13
N HIS A 281 -4.43 12.27 16.14
CA HIS A 281 -3.29 11.37 15.99
C HIS A 281 -3.60 9.92 16.36
N CYS A 282 -4.71 9.67 17.05
CA CYS A 282 -5.12 8.33 17.44
C CYS A 282 -5.76 7.53 16.28
N SER A 283 -6.08 6.27 16.52
CA SER A 283 -6.68 5.36 15.51
C SER A 283 -7.80 4.47 16.09
N VAL A 284 -8.48 4.99 17.11
CA VAL A 284 -9.63 4.39 17.78
C VAL A 284 -10.94 4.98 17.25
N ALA A 285 -11.97 4.15 17.11
CA ALA A 285 -13.34 4.57 16.81
C ALA A 285 -14.11 4.90 18.09
N GLY A 286 -15.20 5.67 17.95
CA GLY A 286 -16.14 5.90 19.06
C GLY A 286 -15.60 6.74 20.22
N VAL A 287 -14.52 7.49 20.01
CA VAL A 287 -13.99 8.47 20.98
C VAL A 287 -14.41 9.89 20.62
N PRO A 288 -14.76 10.76 21.58
CA PRO A 288 -15.04 12.16 21.26
C PRO A 288 -13.81 12.84 20.66
N ASN A 289 -13.95 13.49 19.50
CA ASN A 289 -12.84 14.23 18.88
C ASN A 289 -12.72 15.69 19.31
N GLY A 290 -13.69 16.22 20.05
CA GLY A 290 -13.67 17.57 20.61
C GLY A 290 -13.93 18.71 19.61
N VAL A 291 -14.04 18.42 18.31
CA VAL A 291 -14.26 19.43 17.25
C VAL A 291 -15.65 19.29 16.63
N TYR A 292 -16.06 18.06 16.31
CA TYR A 292 -17.29 17.76 15.61
C TYR A 292 -18.28 17.07 16.55
N THR A 293 -19.21 17.84 17.12
CA THR A 293 -20.20 17.34 18.07
C THR A 293 -21.05 16.20 17.48
N GLY A 294 -21.14 15.08 18.20
CA GLY A 294 -21.91 13.91 17.77
C GLY A 294 -21.25 13.06 16.67
N LYS A 295 -19.98 13.33 16.34
CA LYS A 295 -19.22 12.64 15.29
C LYS A 295 -18.01 11.93 15.89
N ASP A 296 -18.24 10.88 16.68
CA ASP A 296 -17.16 10.21 17.41
C ASP A 296 -16.19 9.43 16.50
N GLY A 297 -14.95 9.29 16.95
CA GLY A 297 -13.83 8.65 16.24
C GLY A 297 -12.64 9.60 16.11
N CYS A 298 -11.43 9.06 16.14
CA CYS A 298 -10.21 9.82 15.84
C CYS A 298 -10.31 10.45 14.45
N LEU A 299 -9.83 11.68 14.29
CA LEU A 299 -9.77 12.35 13.00
C LEU A 299 -8.62 11.76 12.17
N PHE A 300 -8.83 11.63 10.87
CA PHE A 300 -7.87 11.02 9.94
C PHE A 300 -7.40 12.04 8.91
N GLY A 301 -6.25 12.65 9.19
CA GLY A 301 -5.66 13.70 8.37
C GLY A 301 -6.48 15.00 8.36
N PRO A 302 -5.96 16.06 7.73
CA PRO A 302 -6.64 17.35 7.62
C PRO A 302 -7.95 17.25 6.81
N PRO A 303 -8.88 18.22 6.96
CA PRO A 303 -10.07 18.30 6.12
C PRO A 303 -9.74 18.27 4.62
N LEU A 304 -10.31 17.31 3.90
CA LEU A 304 -10.07 17.12 2.47
C LEU A 304 -10.95 18.06 1.64
N ALA A 305 -10.32 19.00 0.95
CA ALA A 305 -10.98 19.86 -0.02
C ALA A 305 -11.20 19.14 -1.36
N ILE A 306 -12.44 19.08 -1.82
CA ILE A 306 -12.81 18.55 -3.15
C ILE A 306 -13.47 19.68 -3.96
N PRO A 307 -12.68 20.49 -4.68
CA PRO A 307 -13.22 21.55 -5.52
C PRO A 307 -13.84 20.99 -6.80
N ASN A 308 -14.99 21.55 -7.20
CA ASN A 308 -15.63 21.28 -8.48
C ASN A 308 -15.70 22.56 -9.31
N SER A 309 -14.68 22.82 -10.12
CA SER A 309 -14.63 23.99 -11.01
C SER A 309 -15.71 23.97 -12.11
N SER A 310 -16.26 22.80 -12.43
CA SER A 310 -17.34 22.67 -13.42
C SER A 310 -18.72 23.00 -12.82
N SER A 311 -18.87 22.84 -11.50
CA SER A 311 -20.07 23.21 -10.76
C SER A 311 -19.69 23.64 -9.33
N PRO A 312 -19.25 24.91 -9.16
CA PRO A 312 -18.78 25.47 -7.88
C PRO A 312 -19.67 25.19 -6.67
N ALA A 313 -20.99 25.23 -6.86
CA ALA A 313 -21.97 24.98 -5.81
C ALA A 313 -21.96 23.54 -5.27
N THR A 314 -21.28 22.62 -5.97
CA THR A 314 -21.15 21.21 -5.60
C THR A 314 -19.79 20.83 -5.02
N SER A 315 -18.90 21.80 -4.80
CA SER A 315 -17.64 21.55 -4.10
C SER A 315 -17.91 21.13 -2.65
N THR A 316 -17.14 20.17 -2.14
CA THR A 316 -17.33 19.59 -0.81
C THR A 316 -16.08 19.67 0.04
N CYS A 317 -16.26 19.93 1.34
CA CYS A 317 -15.25 19.68 2.35
C CYS A 317 -15.54 18.35 3.04
N VAL A 318 -14.56 17.45 3.09
CA VAL A 318 -14.72 16.10 3.66
C VAL A 318 -13.88 15.98 4.93
N VAL A 319 -14.54 15.63 6.03
CA VAL A 319 -13.89 15.33 7.31
C VAL A 319 -13.88 13.82 7.50
N ASN A 320 -12.69 13.24 7.62
CA ASN A 320 -12.54 11.81 7.82
C ASN A 320 -12.35 11.50 9.30
N ARG A 321 -13.11 10.53 9.80
CA ARG A 321 -12.94 10.00 11.16
C ARG A 321 -12.93 8.48 11.18
N VAL A 322 -12.19 7.89 12.11
CA VAL A 322 -12.08 6.45 12.29
C VAL A 322 -13.42 5.90 12.78
N SER A 323 -14.05 5.05 11.97
CA SER A 323 -15.36 4.47 12.24
C SER A 323 -15.27 3.07 12.87
N VAL A 324 -14.16 2.37 12.60
CA VAL A 324 -13.82 1.08 13.21
C VAL A 324 -12.36 1.14 13.63
N ASN A 325 -12.04 0.59 14.80
CA ASN A 325 -10.69 0.53 15.32
C ASN A 325 -9.70 0.00 14.27
N ALA A 326 -8.56 0.69 14.14
CA ALA A 326 -7.48 0.24 13.30
C ALA A 326 -7.04 -1.18 13.66
N SER A 327 -6.86 -2.02 12.65
CA SER A 327 -6.39 -3.39 12.81
C SER A 327 -5.56 -3.81 11.61
N GLY A 328 -4.63 -4.72 11.81
CA GLY A 328 -3.82 -5.17 10.68
C GLY A 328 -2.62 -6.00 11.11
N THR A 329 -1.71 -6.16 10.17
CA THR A 329 -0.44 -6.86 10.38
C THR A 329 0.67 -6.09 9.69
N GLY A 330 1.85 -6.11 10.28
CA GLY A 330 3.04 -5.54 9.69
C GLY A 330 4.28 -6.39 9.95
N LYS A 331 5.35 -6.02 9.25
CA LYS A 331 6.67 -6.61 9.38
C LYS A 331 7.71 -5.53 9.60
N CYS A 332 8.86 -5.89 10.14
CA CYS A 332 9.96 -4.95 10.33
C CYS A 332 10.53 -4.42 9.00
N ASP A 333 10.34 -5.13 7.88
CA ASP A 333 10.65 -4.63 6.52
C ASP A 333 9.61 -3.62 5.99
N GLY A 334 8.64 -3.26 6.82
CA GLY A 334 7.59 -2.30 6.53
C GLY A 334 6.51 -2.78 5.57
N THR A 335 6.49 -4.07 5.22
CA THR A 335 5.31 -4.69 4.61
C THR A 335 4.15 -4.56 5.58
N THR A 336 3.07 -3.91 5.15
CA THR A 336 1.90 -3.65 6.01
C THR A 336 0.59 -3.91 5.26
N SER A 337 -0.39 -4.41 6.03
CA SER A 337 -1.81 -4.42 5.68
C SER A 337 -2.56 -3.80 6.85
N LEU A 338 -3.21 -2.67 6.62
CA LEU A 338 -3.88 -1.88 7.64
C LEU A 338 -5.34 -1.64 7.24
N SER A 339 -6.26 -2.27 7.97
CA SER A 339 -7.68 -1.94 7.92
C SER A 339 -7.93 -0.72 8.81
N LEU A 340 -8.38 0.37 8.20
CA LEU A 340 -8.74 1.61 8.88
C LEU A 340 -10.07 2.17 8.33
N PRO A 341 -11.22 1.52 8.57
CA PRO A 341 -12.48 2.01 8.03
C PRO A 341 -12.82 3.41 8.55
N LEU A 342 -13.15 4.31 7.63
CA LEU A 342 -13.46 5.71 7.92
C LEU A 342 -14.95 5.98 7.75
N ALA A 343 -15.44 6.95 8.52
CA ALA A 343 -16.64 7.69 8.23
C ALA A 343 -16.20 9.03 7.64
N SER A 344 -16.57 9.29 6.39
CA SER A 344 -16.29 10.52 5.67
C SER A 344 -17.51 11.43 5.76
N ASP A 345 -17.47 12.41 6.65
CA ASP A 345 -18.51 13.42 6.82
C ASP A 345 -18.38 14.47 5.71
N ILE A 346 -19.43 14.62 4.90
CA ILE A 346 -19.43 15.50 3.74
C ILE A 346 -20.15 16.79 4.08
N TYR A 347 -19.49 17.90 3.81
CA TYR A 347 -20.05 19.24 3.91
C TYR A 347 -20.12 19.84 2.52
N LEU A 348 -21.33 20.19 2.08
CA LEU A 348 -21.57 20.87 0.81
C LEU A 348 -21.42 22.37 1.03
N THR A 349 -20.21 22.85 0.78
CA THR A 349 -19.77 24.20 1.15
C THR A 349 -19.58 25.12 -0.04
N GLY A 350 -19.79 24.61 -1.27
CA GLY A 350 -19.59 25.27 -2.56
C GLY A 350 -19.46 26.80 -2.51
N PRO A 351 -18.26 27.37 -2.67
CA PRO A 351 -18.12 28.82 -2.68
C PRO A 351 -18.66 29.42 -3.98
N THR A 352 -18.87 30.73 -4.03
CA THR A 352 -19.25 31.44 -5.25
C THR A 352 -18.19 31.33 -6.37
N ASP A 353 -16.95 30.95 -6.08
CA ASP A 353 -15.85 30.74 -7.03
C ASP A 353 -15.43 29.27 -7.23
N GLY A 354 -16.02 28.33 -6.50
CA GLY A 354 -15.84 26.88 -6.62
C GLY A 354 -14.52 26.27 -6.15
N LEU A 355 -13.54 27.09 -5.75
CA LEU A 355 -12.15 26.64 -5.58
C LEU A 355 -11.74 26.32 -4.13
N VAL A 356 -12.44 26.86 -3.13
CA VAL A 356 -12.07 26.71 -1.71
C VAL A 356 -13.22 26.13 -0.87
N PRO A 357 -13.46 24.82 -0.92
CA PRO A 357 -14.58 24.21 -0.20
C PRO A 357 -14.35 24.06 1.31
N CYS A 358 -13.11 23.86 1.78
CA CYS A 358 -12.84 23.79 3.21
C CYS A 358 -12.45 25.18 3.74
N PRO A 359 -12.87 25.56 4.97
CA PRO A 359 -12.29 26.71 5.65
C PRO A 359 -10.76 26.54 5.76
N LEU A 360 -10.03 27.60 5.42
CA LEU A 360 -8.58 27.62 5.40
C LEU A 360 -8.03 28.17 6.71
N CYS A 361 -6.81 27.76 7.05
CA CYS A 361 -6.01 28.28 8.14
C CYS A 361 -4.77 29.00 7.59
N ASN A 362 -4.93 30.21 7.05
CA ASN A 362 -3.87 30.85 6.25
C ASN A 362 -3.39 32.20 6.83
N GLY A 363 -2.23 32.67 6.34
CA GLY A 363 -1.63 33.96 6.72
C GLY A 363 -0.52 33.87 7.77
N ALA A 364 0.13 35.01 8.04
CA ALA A 364 1.10 35.16 9.13
C ALA A 364 0.34 35.41 10.44
N GLY A 365 0.46 34.50 11.42
CA GLY A 365 -0.49 34.43 12.53
C GLY A 365 -1.84 33.91 12.02
N PRO A 366 -1.89 32.64 11.54
CA PRO A 366 -2.99 32.18 10.72
C PRO A 366 -4.31 32.16 11.49
N THR A 367 -5.38 32.49 10.77
CA THR A 367 -6.75 32.51 11.31
C THR A 367 -7.68 31.77 10.37
N CYS A 368 -8.80 31.28 10.90
CA CYS A 368 -9.79 30.58 10.08
C CYS A 368 -10.47 31.54 9.10
N SER A 369 -10.48 31.16 7.83
CA SER A 369 -11.10 31.97 6.77
C SER A 369 -12.62 31.97 6.81
N ALA A 370 -13.23 30.92 7.38
CA ALA A 370 -14.67 30.72 7.42
C ALA A 370 -15.07 29.73 8.54
N GLY A 371 -16.36 29.41 8.60
CA GLY A 371 -16.92 28.46 9.56
C GLY A 371 -17.19 29.07 10.94
N PRO A 372 -17.55 28.24 11.94
CA PRO A 372 -17.86 28.69 13.30
C PRO A 372 -16.72 29.46 13.98
N ASN A 373 -15.48 29.17 13.60
CA ASN A 373 -14.28 29.78 14.17
C ASN A 373 -13.70 30.89 13.26
N SER A 374 -14.47 31.42 12.31
CA SER A 374 -13.99 32.47 11.40
C SER A 374 -13.30 33.62 12.15
N GLY A 375 -12.08 33.97 11.71
CA GLY A 375 -11.24 35.01 12.32
C GLY A 375 -10.53 34.60 13.63
N GLN A 376 -10.75 33.40 14.15
CA GLN A 376 -10.02 32.88 15.31
C GLN A 376 -8.65 32.31 14.90
N PRO A 377 -7.64 32.34 15.79
CA PRO A 377 -6.35 31.69 15.55
C PRO A 377 -6.50 30.21 15.25
N CYS A 378 -5.65 29.68 14.39
CA CYS A 378 -5.62 28.28 14.02
C CYS A 378 -4.18 27.83 13.75
N VAL A 379 -3.96 26.51 13.65
CA VAL A 379 -2.69 25.93 13.21
C VAL A 379 -2.93 25.14 11.93
N PRO A 380 -2.20 25.44 10.83
CA PRO A 380 -2.28 24.67 9.59
C PRO A 380 -1.94 23.19 9.83
N GLU A 381 -2.72 22.27 9.28
CA GLU A 381 -2.45 20.84 9.41
C GLU A 381 -1.91 20.19 8.12
N ASP A 382 -1.95 20.92 7.00
CA ASP A 382 -1.39 20.57 5.70
C ASP A 382 -0.63 21.75 5.08
N SER A 383 0.11 21.44 4.02
CA SER A 383 0.93 22.38 3.29
C SER A 383 0.09 23.24 2.35
N ALA A 384 0.31 24.56 2.40
CA ALA A 384 -0.27 25.53 1.46
C ALA A 384 0.15 25.31 -0.02
N SER A 385 1.18 24.49 -0.26
CA SER A 385 1.70 24.18 -1.60
C SER A 385 0.92 23.09 -2.34
N ILE A 386 -0.01 22.38 -1.68
CA ILE A 386 -0.79 21.32 -2.32
C ILE A 386 -1.78 21.90 -3.33
N SER A 387 -2.53 22.93 -2.94
CA SER A 387 -3.44 23.66 -3.83
C SER A 387 -3.86 24.99 -3.22
N ALA A 388 -4.57 25.82 -4.00
CA ALA A 388 -5.20 27.04 -3.50
C ALA A 388 -6.33 26.78 -2.46
N ALA A 389 -6.77 25.53 -2.31
CA ALA A 389 -7.73 25.08 -1.30
C ALA A 389 -7.05 24.63 0.01
N ASN A 390 -5.75 24.89 0.17
CA ASN A 390 -4.94 24.60 1.35
C ASN A 390 -4.30 25.91 1.85
N PRO A 391 -3.89 25.99 3.13
CA PRO A 391 -3.95 24.93 4.12
C PRO A 391 -5.30 24.86 4.85
N THR A 392 -5.72 23.65 5.18
CA THR A 392 -6.88 23.30 6.00
C THR A 392 -6.46 22.91 7.42
N SER A 393 -7.43 22.91 8.34
CA SER A 393 -7.20 22.53 9.73
C SER A 393 -8.52 22.16 10.40
N HIS A 394 -8.48 21.23 11.36
CA HIS A 394 -9.64 20.97 12.21
C HIS A 394 -9.91 22.11 13.21
N ASP A 395 -9.00 23.06 13.39
CA ASP A 395 -9.28 24.31 14.11
C ASP A 395 -10.33 25.16 13.38
N CYS A 396 -10.48 24.95 12.07
CA CYS A 396 -11.40 25.66 11.18
C CYS A 396 -12.49 24.71 10.65
N PRO A 397 -13.41 24.23 11.50
CA PRO A 397 -14.42 23.29 11.05
C PRO A 397 -15.39 23.93 10.05
N PRO A 398 -15.87 23.20 9.02
CA PRO A 398 -16.98 23.67 8.20
C PRO A 398 -18.24 23.92 9.03
N ALA A 399 -19.12 24.79 8.54
CA ALA A 399 -20.39 25.07 9.21
C ALA A 399 -21.25 23.80 9.31
N SER A 400 -21.82 23.53 10.49
CA SER A 400 -22.67 22.35 10.71
C SER A 400 -23.89 22.30 9.80
N ALA A 401 -24.44 23.45 9.42
CA ALA A 401 -25.55 23.57 8.47
C ALA A 401 -25.21 23.12 7.05
N ALA A 402 -23.92 23.03 6.69
CA ALA A 402 -23.47 22.53 5.39
C ALA A 402 -23.35 21.00 5.36
N PHE A 403 -23.51 20.30 6.49
CA PHE A 403 -23.41 18.84 6.55
C PHE A 403 -24.54 18.18 5.76
N VAL A 404 -24.19 17.28 4.83
CA VAL A 404 -25.15 16.61 3.93
C VAL A 404 -25.22 15.10 4.07
N GLY A 405 -24.25 14.47 4.74
CA GLY A 405 -24.23 13.03 4.93
C GLY A 405 -22.87 12.48 5.33
N THR A 406 -22.85 11.19 5.69
CA THR A 406 -21.63 10.45 6.05
C THR A 406 -21.51 9.24 5.17
N LEU A 407 -20.37 9.08 4.49
CA LEU A 407 -20.04 7.89 3.72
C LEU A 407 -19.17 6.93 4.53
N PRO A 408 -19.51 5.64 4.65
CA PRO A 408 -18.59 4.64 5.18
C PRO A 408 -17.58 4.25 4.09
N ILE A 409 -16.30 4.54 4.34
CA ILE A 409 -15.19 4.26 3.44
C ILE A 409 -14.32 3.16 4.05
N GLY A 410 -14.32 1.98 3.43
CA GLY A 410 -13.54 0.84 3.90
C GLY A 410 -12.08 0.91 3.44
N PHE A 411 -11.28 1.83 3.98
CA PHE A 411 -9.84 1.86 3.71
C PHE A 411 -9.19 0.56 4.21
N ASN A 412 -8.60 -0.16 3.26
CA ASN A 412 -7.72 -1.27 3.49
C ASN A 412 -6.38 -0.89 2.88
N LEU A 413 -5.53 -0.23 3.65
CA LEU A 413 -4.29 0.35 3.19
C LEU A 413 -3.21 -0.74 3.10
N SER A 414 -2.49 -0.78 1.97
CA SER A 414 -1.37 -1.71 1.79
C SER A 414 -0.18 -1.04 1.13
N ALA A 415 1.02 -1.42 1.55
CA ALA A 415 2.27 -1.08 0.84
C ALA A 415 2.50 -1.95 -0.41
N GLY A 416 1.64 -2.96 -0.66
CA GLY A 416 1.66 -3.81 -1.84
C GLY A 416 0.75 -3.28 -2.97
N SER A 417 0.53 -4.11 -3.99
CA SER A 417 -0.40 -3.78 -5.07
C SER A 417 -1.84 -4.18 -4.72
N GLN A 418 -2.79 -3.31 -5.07
CA GLN A 418 -4.21 -3.60 -5.05
C GLN A 418 -4.78 -3.49 -6.45
N THR A 419 -5.59 -4.47 -6.84
CA THR A 419 -6.22 -4.50 -8.15
C THR A 419 -7.69 -4.83 -8.00
N LYS A 420 -8.53 -4.12 -8.76
CA LYS A 420 -9.96 -4.41 -8.91
C LYS A 420 -10.27 -4.53 -10.39
N THR A 421 -10.90 -5.64 -10.76
CA THR A 421 -11.44 -5.85 -12.11
C THR A 421 -12.96 -5.70 -12.06
N SER A 422 -13.51 -5.01 -13.05
CA SER A 422 -14.94 -4.84 -13.21
C SER A 422 -15.63 -6.11 -13.69
N VAL A 423 -16.94 -6.19 -13.49
CA VAL A 423 -17.81 -7.28 -13.92
C VAL A 423 -18.91 -6.71 -14.82
N ASP A 424 -19.32 -7.49 -15.81
CA ASP A 424 -20.49 -7.19 -16.62
C ASP A 424 -21.73 -7.87 -16.04
N PHE A 425 -22.68 -7.06 -15.60
CA PHE A 425 -24.00 -7.51 -15.20
C PHE A 425 -25.02 -7.30 -16.31
N SER A 426 -26.15 -8.01 -16.21
CA SER A 426 -27.22 -7.93 -17.21
C SER A 426 -27.74 -6.51 -17.45
N ALA A 427 -27.71 -5.68 -16.40
CA ALA A 427 -28.19 -4.30 -16.43
C ALA A 427 -27.10 -3.27 -16.78
N GLN A 428 -25.82 -3.58 -16.53
CA GLN A 428 -24.74 -2.62 -16.67
C GLN A 428 -23.39 -3.34 -16.84
N PRO A 429 -22.61 -3.00 -17.89
CA PRO A 429 -21.22 -3.45 -18.01
C PRO A 429 -20.26 -2.61 -17.16
N PHE A 430 -19.02 -3.06 -17.01
CA PHE A 430 -17.93 -2.33 -16.34
C PHE A 430 -18.25 -1.90 -14.89
N VAL A 431 -18.85 -2.78 -14.09
CA VAL A 431 -19.18 -2.53 -12.68
C VAL A 431 -18.04 -2.99 -11.78
N PHE A 432 -17.38 -2.05 -11.11
CA PHE A 432 -16.32 -2.33 -10.13
C PHE A 432 -16.92 -2.69 -8.76
N PHE A 433 -17.88 -1.90 -8.28
CA PHE A 433 -18.52 -2.10 -6.98
C PHE A 433 -20.04 -2.00 -7.13
N GLY A 434 -20.71 -3.14 -7.00
CA GLY A 434 -22.15 -3.23 -7.18
C GLY A 434 -22.93 -2.90 -5.91
N PHE A 435 -24.02 -2.17 -6.09
CA PHE A 435 -25.07 -1.93 -5.10
C PHE A 435 -26.43 -2.19 -5.74
N CYS A 436 -27.39 -2.67 -4.94
CA CYS A 436 -28.74 -2.93 -5.43
C CYS A 436 -29.43 -1.62 -5.78
N GLY A 437 -29.86 -1.49 -7.03
CA GLY A 437 -30.48 -0.31 -7.58
C GLY A 437 -31.42 -0.61 -8.75
N GLN A 438 -32.05 0.44 -9.27
CA GLN A 438 -32.96 0.33 -10.41
C GLN A 438 -32.18 0.21 -11.73
N GLN A 439 -32.76 -0.39 -12.77
CA GLN A 439 -32.06 -0.59 -14.05
C GLN A 439 -31.81 0.70 -14.86
N PHE A 440 -32.73 1.66 -14.80
CA PHE A 440 -32.70 2.86 -15.66
C PHE A 440 -32.79 4.17 -14.87
N SER A 441 -32.58 4.12 -13.57
CA SER A 441 -32.66 5.27 -12.67
C SER A 441 -31.48 5.25 -11.70
N PRO A 442 -30.90 6.42 -11.33
CA PRO A 442 -29.83 6.52 -10.35
C PRO A 442 -30.36 6.39 -8.92
N SER A 443 -31.15 5.34 -8.65
CA SER A 443 -31.78 5.05 -7.36
C SER A 443 -31.29 3.71 -6.84
N PHE A 444 -30.96 3.68 -5.55
CA PHE A 444 -30.31 2.56 -4.86
C PHE A 444 -31.05 2.20 -3.57
N GLU A 445 -30.98 0.95 -3.17
CA GLU A 445 -31.53 0.46 -1.90
C GLU A 445 -30.76 1.07 -0.72
N GLY A 446 -31.51 1.47 0.32
CA GLY A 446 -30.98 1.99 1.57
C GLY A 446 -31.66 3.29 2.00
N PRO A 447 -31.13 3.96 3.03
CA PRO A 447 -29.92 3.63 3.80
C PRO A 447 -30.12 2.49 4.85
N PRO A 448 -29.09 1.66 5.18
CA PRO A 448 -27.75 1.60 4.58
C PRO A 448 -27.76 0.97 3.19
N ALA A 449 -26.74 1.27 2.39
CA ALA A 449 -26.63 0.76 1.04
C ALA A 449 -26.46 -0.77 1.00
N HIS A 450 -27.17 -1.43 0.09
CA HIS A 450 -27.08 -2.88 -0.08
C HIS A 450 -26.02 -3.23 -1.14
N ALA A 451 -24.83 -3.64 -0.70
CA ALA A 451 -23.76 -4.10 -1.59
C ALA A 451 -24.11 -5.44 -2.23
N CYS A 452 -23.72 -5.63 -3.50
CA CYS A 452 -24.01 -6.84 -4.26
C CYS A 452 -22.86 -7.19 -5.22
N THR A 453 -22.84 -8.45 -5.62
CA THR A 453 -21.99 -9.05 -6.63
C THR A 453 -22.79 -9.80 -7.70
N ALA A 454 -24.12 -9.84 -7.59
CA ALA A 454 -25.04 -10.38 -8.59
C ALA A 454 -26.47 -9.84 -8.42
N ASP A 455 -27.25 -9.77 -9.50
CA ASP A 455 -28.67 -9.36 -9.47
C ASP A 455 -29.52 -10.20 -8.50
N SER A 456 -29.18 -11.49 -8.29
CA SER A 456 -29.92 -12.39 -7.40
C SER A 456 -29.87 -12.00 -5.92
N GLN A 457 -28.96 -11.11 -5.53
CA GLN A 457 -28.89 -10.57 -4.16
C GLN A 457 -29.83 -9.38 -3.97
N CYS A 458 -30.34 -8.79 -5.06
CA CYS A 458 -31.17 -7.61 -5.06
C CYS A 458 -32.64 -8.00 -5.11
N THR A 459 -33.19 -8.38 -3.96
CA THR A 459 -34.55 -8.95 -3.85
C THR A 459 -35.64 -7.91 -3.59
N VAL A 460 -35.28 -6.64 -3.34
CA VAL A 460 -36.22 -5.57 -2.97
C VAL A 460 -36.61 -4.77 -4.21
N SER A 461 -37.87 -4.85 -4.63
CA SER A 461 -38.40 -4.03 -5.73
C SER A 461 -38.51 -2.55 -5.32
N PRO A 462 -38.16 -1.58 -6.18
CA PRO A 462 -37.72 -1.73 -7.59
C PRO A 462 -36.21 -1.93 -7.78
N ASN A 463 -35.41 -1.97 -6.70
CA ASN A 463 -33.96 -2.06 -6.71
C ASN A 463 -33.46 -3.49 -6.93
N THR A 464 -33.74 -4.07 -8.09
CA THR A 464 -33.49 -5.49 -8.39
C THR A 464 -32.21 -5.76 -9.18
N LYS A 465 -31.40 -4.73 -9.43
CA LYS A 465 -30.20 -4.83 -10.27
C LYS A 465 -28.94 -4.49 -9.49
N CYS A 466 -27.93 -5.34 -9.66
CA CYS A 466 -26.61 -5.07 -9.11
C CYS A 466 -25.84 -4.16 -10.06
N ARG A 467 -25.57 -2.93 -9.62
CA ARG A 467 -24.99 -1.90 -10.48
C ARG A 467 -24.23 -0.86 -9.67
N GLN A 468 -23.42 -0.07 -10.33
CA GLN A 468 -22.98 1.23 -9.80
C GLN A 468 -23.77 2.35 -10.48
N ARG A 469 -23.50 3.62 -10.16
CA ARG A 469 -24.24 4.73 -10.77
C ARG A 469 -24.07 4.75 -12.28
N THR A 470 -22.86 4.98 -12.74
CA THR A 470 -22.48 4.91 -14.16
C THR A 470 -21.38 3.87 -14.36
N SER A 471 -21.43 3.13 -15.47
CA SER A 471 -20.41 2.13 -15.83
C SER A 471 -19.01 2.75 -15.93
N GLY A 472 -17.96 1.95 -15.72
CA GLY A 472 -16.57 2.40 -15.83
C GLY A 472 -16.03 2.98 -14.52
N ALA A 473 -14.97 3.78 -14.60
CA ALA A 473 -14.31 4.34 -13.42
C ALA A 473 -13.64 5.67 -13.74
N PHE A 474 -13.73 6.64 -12.84
CA PHE A 474 -12.92 7.87 -12.84
C PHE A 474 -12.99 8.65 -14.17
N GLY A 475 -14.18 8.76 -14.75
CA GLY A 475 -14.41 9.41 -16.05
C GLY A 475 -14.07 8.53 -17.26
N GLN A 476 -13.62 7.29 -17.06
CA GLN A 476 -13.22 6.36 -18.11
C GLN A 476 -14.32 5.30 -18.34
N GLY A 477 -15.02 5.42 -19.47
CA GLY A 477 -16.10 4.51 -19.89
C GLY A 477 -15.69 3.03 -20.02
N PRO A 478 -14.66 2.70 -20.82
CA PRO A 478 -14.24 1.31 -21.06
C PRO A 478 -13.29 0.77 -19.98
N ALA A 479 -13.29 1.36 -18.77
CA ALA A 479 -12.41 0.94 -17.68
C ALA A 479 -12.72 -0.48 -17.22
N ARG A 480 -11.68 -1.31 -17.22
CA ARG A 480 -11.78 -2.74 -16.87
C ARG A 480 -11.03 -3.12 -15.63
N THR A 481 -9.83 -2.59 -15.47
CA THR A 481 -8.98 -2.88 -14.33
C THR A 481 -8.47 -1.58 -13.72
N ILE A 482 -8.60 -1.44 -12.41
CA ILE A 482 -7.94 -0.41 -11.60
C ILE A 482 -6.83 -1.12 -10.85
N THR A 483 -5.59 -0.65 -10.99
CA THR A 483 -4.45 -1.15 -10.22
C THR A 483 -3.73 0.02 -9.59
N GLU A 484 -3.49 -0.05 -8.29
CA GLU A 484 -2.55 0.81 -7.57
C GLU A 484 -1.44 -0.04 -6.95
N THR A 485 -0.24 0.52 -6.87
CA THR A 485 0.95 -0.14 -6.34
C THR A 485 1.57 0.75 -5.28
N GLY A 486 1.52 0.30 -4.04
CA GLY A 486 2.24 0.93 -2.94
C GLY A 486 3.75 0.70 -3.00
N ALA A 487 4.44 1.31 -2.05
CA ALA A 487 5.88 1.15 -1.87
C ALA A 487 6.17 0.94 -0.39
N ALA A 488 6.75 -0.22 -0.06
CA ALA A 488 7.21 -0.52 1.29
C ALA A 488 8.48 0.29 1.64
N PRO A 489 8.65 0.66 2.91
CA PRO A 489 9.72 1.55 3.37
C PRO A 489 11.08 0.87 3.55
N GLY A 490 11.14 -0.45 3.40
CA GLY A 490 12.29 -1.24 3.80
C GLY A 490 12.39 -1.40 5.31
N CYS A 491 13.58 -1.72 5.81
CA CYS A 491 13.77 -2.08 7.20
C CYS A 491 13.58 -0.89 8.14
N LEU A 492 12.70 -1.03 9.13
CA LEU A 492 12.30 0.01 10.09
C LEU A 492 12.97 -0.11 11.46
N THR A 493 13.98 -0.98 11.60
CA THR A 493 14.58 -1.31 12.91
C THR A 493 15.44 -0.20 13.49
N ASP A 494 15.85 0.78 12.69
CA ASP A 494 16.59 1.94 13.17
C ASP A 494 15.69 2.93 13.93
N GLY A 495 14.37 2.73 13.89
CA GLY A 495 13.39 3.61 14.50
C GLY A 495 13.35 5.00 13.85
N ALA A 496 13.89 5.17 12.64
CA ALA A 496 13.84 6.42 11.89
C ALA A 496 12.60 6.46 10.96
N PRO A 497 12.18 7.66 10.50
CA PRO A 497 11.17 7.76 9.45
C PRO A 497 11.70 7.26 8.10
N HIS A 498 10.96 6.36 7.47
CA HIS A 498 11.25 5.85 6.12
C HIS A 498 10.11 6.16 5.16
N ALA A 499 10.44 6.39 3.88
CA ALA A 499 9.46 6.68 2.84
C ALA A 499 8.50 5.49 2.64
N LEU A 500 7.18 5.75 2.63
CA LEU A 500 6.13 4.76 2.45
C LEU A 500 5.14 5.29 1.41
N THR A 501 4.54 4.39 0.64
CA THR A 501 3.31 4.69 -0.10
C THR A 501 2.31 3.59 0.18
N LEU A 502 1.21 3.95 0.84
CA LEU A 502 0.07 3.04 1.02
C LEU A 502 -0.93 3.30 -0.09
N VAL A 503 -1.57 2.25 -0.59
CA VAL A 503 -2.64 2.34 -1.60
C VAL A 503 -3.88 1.59 -1.15
N SER A 504 -5.04 1.97 -1.67
CA SER A 504 -6.31 1.28 -1.42
C SER A 504 -7.28 1.49 -2.58
N VAL A 505 -7.82 0.38 -3.09
CA VAL A 505 -8.95 0.39 -4.04
C VAL A 505 -10.20 -0.09 -3.32
N PHE A 506 -11.25 0.73 -3.30
CA PHE A 506 -12.42 0.53 -2.44
C PHE A 506 -13.71 0.90 -3.17
N GLY A 507 -14.85 0.47 -2.62
CA GLY A 507 -16.17 0.86 -3.10
C GLY A 507 -16.71 2.02 -2.29
N ILE A 508 -17.31 3.00 -2.97
CA ILE A 508 -17.99 4.12 -2.34
C ILE A 508 -19.49 3.90 -2.50
N PRO A 509 -20.25 3.75 -1.39
CA PRO A 509 -21.71 3.60 -1.46
C PRO A 509 -22.38 4.93 -1.85
N PRO A 510 -23.69 4.93 -2.17
CA PRO A 510 -24.45 6.17 -2.32
C PRO A 510 -24.40 6.97 -1.00
N ALA A 511 -24.24 8.28 -1.11
CA ALA A 511 -24.39 9.22 0.00
C ALA A 511 -25.87 9.43 0.37
N PHE A 512 -26.80 9.01 -0.50
CA PHE A 512 -28.23 9.29 -0.42
C PHE A 512 -28.52 10.80 -0.45
N ASN A 513 -27.67 11.54 -1.15
CA ASN A 513 -27.83 12.96 -1.40
C ASN A 513 -27.71 13.19 -2.90
N ALA A 514 -28.80 13.57 -3.55
CA ALA A 514 -28.87 13.65 -5.01
C ALA A 514 -27.80 14.56 -5.62
N THR A 515 -27.43 15.65 -4.95
CA THR A 515 -26.41 16.59 -5.42
C THR A 515 -25.02 15.96 -5.37
N VAL A 516 -24.64 15.39 -4.22
CA VAL A 516 -23.34 14.74 -4.02
C VAL A 516 -23.21 13.50 -4.91
N ASP A 517 -24.23 12.64 -4.91
CA ASP A 517 -24.24 11.41 -5.69
C ASP A 517 -24.19 11.70 -7.19
N SER A 518 -24.78 12.82 -7.63
CA SER A 518 -24.68 13.23 -9.03
C SER A 518 -23.35 13.83 -9.41
N ALA A 519 -22.75 14.67 -8.56
CA ALA A 519 -21.44 15.26 -8.85
C ALA A 519 -20.33 14.22 -8.79
N GLY A 520 -20.30 13.41 -7.73
CA GLY A 520 -19.28 12.37 -7.50
C GLY A 520 -19.53 11.06 -8.25
N ASP A 521 -20.66 10.95 -8.95
CA ASP A 521 -21.11 9.73 -9.62
C ASP A 521 -21.15 8.50 -8.70
N LEU A 522 -21.81 8.64 -7.55
CA LEU A 522 -21.87 7.65 -6.47
C LEU A 522 -23.21 6.89 -6.44
N PRO A 523 -23.21 5.57 -6.21
CA PRO A 523 -22.07 4.74 -5.85
C PRO A 523 -21.14 4.43 -7.02
N GLY A 524 -19.89 4.13 -6.70
CA GLY A 524 -18.86 3.82 -7.70
C GLY A 524 -17.55 3.36 -7.06
N PRO A 525 -16.52 3.08 -7.89
CA PRO A 525 -15.19 2.79 -7.38
C PRO A 525 -14.57 4.02 -6.73
N GLY A 526 -13.61 3.76 -5.84
CA GLY A 526 -12.66 4.70 -5.29
C GLY A 526 -11.25 4.11 -5.32
N ALA A 527 -10.24 4.94 -5.53
CA ALA A 527 -8.83 4.58 -5.46
C ALA A 527 -8.05 5.73 -4.82
N THR A 528 -7.09 5.42 -3.97
CA THR A 528 -6.29 6.43 -3.29
C THR A 528 -4.90 5.92 -2.99
N SER A 529 -3.93 6.83 -3.09
CA SER A 529 -2.57 6.62 -2.63
C SER A 529 -2.19 7.64 -1.57
N LEU A 530 -1.54 7.17 -0.52
CA LEU A 530 -1.05 7.95 0.61
C LEU A 530 0.48 7.84 0.63
N PRO A 531 1.21 8.68 -0.13
CA PRO A 531 2.65 8.80 0.01
C PRO A 531 2.98 9.42 1.36
N GLY A 532 4.19 9.19 1.87
CA GLY A 532 4.67 9.85 3.07
C GLY A 532 5.75 9.04 3.76
N THR A 533 5.69 8.96 5.09
CA THR A 533 6.67 8.22 5.88
C THR A 533 6.03 7.34 6.94
N THR A 534 6.76 6.31 7.36
CA THR A 534 6.42 5.48 8.50
C THR A 534 7.62 5.27 9.41
N GLN A 535 7.37 5.12 10.70
CA GLN A 535 8.40 4.98 11.73
C GLN A 535 7.90 4.06 12.85
N LEU A 536 8.77 3.19 13.36
CA LEU A 536 8.52 2.47 14.61
C LEU A 536 9.00 3.31 15.79
N LEU A 537 8.16 3.42 16.82
CA LEU A 537 8.42 4.22 18.01
C LEU A 537 8.32 3.37 19.28
N PRO A 538 9.13 3.65 20.32
CA PRO A 538 8.99 3.05 21.64
C PRO A 538 7.62 3.22 22.25
#